data_AF-A0A3E0KQM7-F1
#
_entry.id   AF-A0A3E0KQM7-F1
#
_cell.length_a   1.000
_cell.length_b   1.000
_cell.length_c   1.000
_cell.angle_alpha   90.00
_cell.angle_beta   90.00
_cell.angle_gamma   90.00
#
_symmetry.space_group_name_H-M   'P 1'
#
loop_
_entity.id
_entity.type
_entity.pdbx_description
1 polymer ?
#
loop_
_entity_poly.entity_id
_entity_poly.type
_entity_poly.pdbx_seq_one_letter_code
_entity_poly.pdbx_strand_id
1 'polypeptide(L)'
;MDGAVAYSEVSHGARGAVVCHRPPFISFSGERGGHPLTQRRRTGGPSTPRQAAVDILTAIEERAAFAGLALDAHLERIQLPAPARGYVTEIVYGVLRWRGTLDWMLAQCSHRPIEELTPAVRNILRLAAYEVCFLDSVPAPVACHAAVELAKARFHPGVASFVNGVCRQLSRRAWSGDWPWPDVDEDPVKALAVRTSHPEWLVARWVARFGVQEARALCEANNAAPSVHVRANILKTTREALAEALAGLGAQVKPGLWAPQALHVRGMGAVRDNPAFQSGLFTVQDEGAQLVAHVLDPQPGERVIDLCAAPGGKTTHLAELMGNEGQVVAVDVHAGKLGLVQRAAARLGITIVTTVEGDGREMPGRLAPADRVLVDAPCSGLGVLRRRPDLRWRKRPEELTALAALQGELLAAAAELTRPGGTLVYSTCTTEPEETTEVVEAFLRSRADFVPEVLPLREFVPDRFGGYLYPHRHGTDGFFIARLRKINT
;
A
#
# COMPACT_ATOMS: atom_id res chain seq x y z
N MET A 1 -11.77 52.66 72.43
CA MET A 1 -11.55 54.12 72.44
C MET A 1 -11.27 54.52 71.01
N ASP A 2 -12.00 55.37 70.35
CA ASP A 2 -13.31 55.99 70.52
C ASP A 2 -13.69 56.31 69.06
N GLY A 3 -14.95 56.21 68.67
CA GLY A 3 -15.86 57.36 68.78
C GLY A 3 -15.43 58.44 67.77
N ALA A 4 -16.27 58.97 66.89
CA ALA A 4 -17.71 59.06 66.89
C ALA A 4 -18.07 59.95 65.67
N VAL A 5 -19.22 59.67 65.03
CA VAL A 5 -20.30 60.64 64.72
C VAL A 5 -19.99 61.78 63.73
N ALA A 6 -20.88 62.25 62.85
CA ALA A 6 -22.13 61.84 62.21
C ALA A 6 -22.52 63.02 61.28
N TYR A 7 -23.70 62.89 60.65
CA TYR A 7 -24.45 63.85 59.81
C TYR A 7 -24.08 63.82 58.32
N SER A 8 -24.86 63.25 57.37
CA SER A 8 -26.31 63.13 57.07
C SER A 8 -26.76 64.13 56.00
N GLU A 9 -27.12 63.59 54.83
CA GLU A 9 -28.17 63.98 53.86
C GLU A 9 -27.90 63.15 52.58
N VAL A 10 -28.55 62.00 52.34
CA VAL A 10 -29.89 61.81 51.71
C VAL A 10 -29.94 62.60 50.39
N SER A 11 -29.97 62.04 49.17
CA SER A 11 -30.69 60.84 48.73
C SER A 11 -30.39 60.47 47.26
N HIS A 12 -30.26 59.15 47.02
CA HIS A 12 -30.68 58.36 45.83
C HIS A 12 -30.05 58.66 44.46
N GLY A 13 -29.36 57.75 43.76
CA GLY A 13 -28.98 56.35 43.95
C GLY A 13 -28.16 55.96 42.69
N ALA A 14 -26.92 55.45 42.79
CA ALA A 14 -26.56 54.06 43.10
C ALA A 14 -27.03 53.07 42.01
N ARG A 15 -26.22 52.27 41.30
CA ARG A 15 -24.80 51.83 41.37
C ARG A 15 -24.47 51.28 39.96
N GLY A 16 -23.26 51.25 39.43
CA GLY A 16 -21.92 51.34 40.01
C GLY A 16 -21.03 50.41 39.18
N ALA A 17 -20.14 51.00 38.38
CA ALA A 17 -19.06 50.34 37.66
C ALA A 17 -17.77 50.44 38.50
N VAL A 18 -16.91 49.41 38.44
CA VAL A 18 -15.46 49.48 38.69
C VAL A 18 -14.84 48.55 37.65
N VAL A 19 -14.43 49.05 36.49
CA VAL A 19 -13.09 49.60 36.13
C VAL A 19 -11.93 48.62 36.37
N CYS A 20 -11.36 48.12 35.29
CA CYS A 20 -9.92 47.93 35.16
C CYS A 20 -9.48 48.17 33.70
N HIS A 21 -8.30 48.76 33.54
CA HIS A 21 -7.76 49.40 32.33
C HIS A 21 -7.59 48.49 31.08
N ARG A 22 -7.83 49.10 29.89
CA ARG A 22 -7.47 48.69 28.49
C ARG A 22 -5.97 49.00 28.17
N PRO A 23 -5.38 48.77 26.95
CA PRO A 23 -5.84 48.21 25.64
C PRO A 23 -4.80 47.19 25.03
N PRO A 24 -4.77 46.78 23.72
CA PRO A 24 -5.51 47.25 22.51
C PRO A 24 -6.30 46.17 21.73
N PHE A 25 -7.45 46.56 21.15
CA PHE A 25 -7.72 46.73 19.70
C PHE A 25 -7.39 45.48 18.87
N ILE A 26 -8.34 44.81 18.19
CA ILE A 26 -9.14 45.33 17.07
C ILE A 26 -10.58 44.73 17.05
N SER A 27 -11.51 45.56 16.56
CA SER A 27 -12.96 45.42 16.44
C SER A 27 -13.45 44.94 15.07
N PHE A 28 -14.46 44.05 15.09
CA PHE A 28 -15.60 43.89 14.15
C PHE A 28 -15.29 43.39 12.71
N SER A 29 -16.07 42.52 12.05
CA SER A 29 -17.51 42.23 12.09
C SER A 29 -17.84 40.96 11.27
N GLY A 30 -18.93 40.24 11.58
CA GLY A 30 -19.73 39.53 10.56
C GLY A 30 -19.91 38.03 10.75
N GLU A 31 -21.06 37.65 11.27
CA GLU A 31 -21.56 36.30 11.47
C GLU A 31 -21.77 35.52 10.15
N ARG A 32 -21.45 34.22 10.17
CA ARG A 32 -22.39 33.13 9.82
C ARG A 32 -21.81 31.80 10.32
N GLY A 33 -22.45 31.24 11.34
CA GLY A 33 -21.99 30.07 12.08
C GLY A 33 -22.03 28.76 11.29
N GLY A 34 -20.90 28.07 11.26
CA GLY A 34 -20.81 26.64 11.04
C GLY A 34 -20.11 26.02 12.24
N HIS A 35 -20.87 25.42 13.16
CA HIS A 35 -20.28 24.67 14.27
C HIS A 35 -19.49 23.48 13.73
N PRO A 36 -18.20 23.31 14.06
CA PRO A 36 -17.50 22.06 13.81
C PRO A 36 -18.16 20.99 14.68
N LEU A 37 -18.64 19.91 14.06
CA LEU A 37 -19.16 18.73 14.76
C LEU A 37 -18.03 18.13 15.62
N THR A 38 -18.02 18.48 16.91
CA THR A 38 -17.13 17.90 17.92
C THR A 38 -17.43 16.41 18.05
N GLN A 39 -16.50 15.57 17.55
CA GLN A 39 -16.52 14.13 17.78
C GLN A 39 -16.42 13.86 19.29
N ARG A 40 -17.42 13.19 19.85
CA ARG A 40 -17.39 12.66 21.21
C ARG A 40 -16.29 11.60 21.31
N ARG A 41 -15.20 11.89 22.03
CA ARG A 41 -14.27 10.84 22.51
C ARG A 41 -15.00 9.98 23.54
N ARG A 42 -15.15 8.67 23.28
CA ARG A 42 -15.54 7.68 24.30
C ARG A 42 -14.48 6.60 24.48
N THR A 43 -14.37 6.23 25.74
CA THR A 43 -13.56 5.20 26.38
C THR A 43 -14.17 3.80 26.23
N GLY A 44 -13.32 2.83 25.87
CA GLY A 44 -13.31 1.42 26.33
C GLY A 44 -14.59 0.57 26.35
N GLY A 45 -15.12 0.19 25.19
CA GLY A 45 -15.95 -1.02 25.02
C GLY A 45 -15.40 -1.89 23.86
N PRO A 46 -15.68 -3.20 23.79
CA PRO A 46 -15.21 -4.03 22.69
C PRO A 46 -15.80 -3.53 21.37
N SER A 47 -14.95 -3.05 20.46
CA SER A 47 -15.39 -2.59 19.14
C SER A 47 -15.91 -3.77 18.32
N THR A 48 -17.10 -3.63 17.74
CA THR A 48 -17.61 -4.63 16.79
C THR A 48 -16.69 -4.74 15.56
N PRO A 49 -16.72 -5.84 14.79
CA PRO A 49 -15.90 -5.96 13.58
C PRO A 49 -16.14 -4.81 12.58
N ARG A 50 -17.40 -4.45 12.31
CA ARG A 50 -17.73 -3.30 11.45
C ARG A 50 -17.23 -1.98 12.02
N GLN A 51 -17.26 -1.83 13.35
CA GLN A 51 -16.71 -0.67 14.04
C GLN A 51 -15.21 -0.52 13.75
N ALA A 52 -14.46 -1.59 13.99
CA ALA A 52 -13.02 -1.62 13.73
C ALA A 52 -12.71 -1.31 12.26
N ALA A 53 -13.47 -1.88 11.32
CA ALA A 53 -13.28 -1.63 9.89
C ALA A 53 -13.47 -0.14 9.53
N VAL A 54 -14.52 0.52 10.03
CA VAL A 54 -14.75 1.96 9.79
C VAL A 54 -13.63 2.80 10.39
N ASP A 55 -13.17 2.48 11.60
CA ASP A 55 -12.09 3.22 12.25
C ASP A 55 -10.77 3.09 11.47
N ILE A 56 -10.47 1.89 10.97
CA ILE A 56 -9.29 1.63 10.13
C ILE A 56 -9.37 2.40 8.81
N LEU A 57 -10.50 2.31 8.09
CA LEU A 57 -10.71 3.04 6.84
C LEU A 57 -10.59 4.55 7.03
N THR A 58 -11.16 5.06 8.11
CA THR A 58 -11.07 6.49 8.49
C THR A 58 -9.63 6.88 8.81
N ALA A 59 -8.89 6.07 9.56
CA ALA A 59 -7.48 6.34 9.87
C ALA A 59 -6.58 6.30 8.62
N ILE A 60 -6.84 5.38 7.68
CA ILE A 60 -6.12 5.31 6.40
C ILE A 60 -6.34 6.60 5.59
N GLU A 61 -7.59 7.08 5.55
CA GLU A 61 -7.96 8.30 4.81
C GLU A 61 -7.39 9.56 5.46
N GLU A 62 -7.46 9.70 6.78
CA GLU A 62 -7.03 10.90 7.51
C GLU A 62 -5.51 11.01 7.69
N ARG A 63 -4.83 9.88 7.95
CA ARG A 63 -3.40 9.89 8.32
C ARG A 63 -2.47 9.52 7.19
N ALA A 64 -3.02 9.25 6.00
CA ALA A 64 -2.27 8.65 4.91
C ALA A 64 -1.41 7.46 5.41
N ALA A 65 -1.91 6.65 6.35
CA ALA A 65 -1.20 5.48 6.84
C ALA A 65 -1.29 4.36 5.79
N PHE A 66 -0.19 3.65 5.54
CA PHE A 66 -0.20 2.51 4.61
C PHE A 66 -1.19 1.45 5.10
N ALA A 67 -2.10 1.00 4.24
CA ALA A 67 -3.24 0.16 4.66
C ALA A 67 -2.83 -1.11 5.43
N GLY A 68 -1.77 -1.80 4.99
CA GLY A 68 -1.26 -3.00 5.68
C GLY A 68 -0.71 -2.72 7.08
N LEU A 69 0.10 -1.65 7.24
CA LEU A 69 0.65 -1.26 8.54
C LEU A 69 -0.44 -0.74 9.49
N ALA A 70 -1.42 -0.01 8.96
CA ALA A 70 -2.56 0.49 9.73
C ALA A 70 -3.48 -0.65 10.19
N LEU A 71 -3.75 -1.62 9.30
CA LEU A 71 -4.56 -2.79 9.59
C LEU A 71 -3.89 -3.69 10.62
N ASP A 72 -2.61 -4.04 10.45
CA ASP A 72 -1.87 -4.89 11.38
C ASP A 72 -1.78 -4.23 12.76
N ALA A 73 -1.42 -2.95 12.83
CA ALA A 73 -1.34 -2.20 14.10
C ALA A 73 -2.71 -2.08 14.80
N HIS A 74 -3.82 -1.95 14.05
CA HIS A 74 -5.16 -1.94 14.66
C HIS A 74 -5.63 -3.32 15.09
N LEU A 75 -5.39 -4.36 14.30
CA LEU A 75 -5.79 -5.73 14.65
C LEU A 75 -5.01 -6.26 15.87
N GLU A 76 -3.74 -5.90 16.01
CA GLU A 76 -2.93 -6.23 17.20
C GLU A 76 -3.48 -5.54 18.47
N ARG A 77 -4.03 -4.33 18.35
CA ARG A 77 -4.55 -3.54 19.48
C ARG A 77 -5.95 -3.99 19.96
N ILE A 78 -6.78 -4.53 19.08
CA ILE A 78 -8.22 -4.75 19.37
C ILE A 78 -8.51 -6.19 19.87
N GLN A 79 -7.54 -7.12 19.82
CA GLN A 79 -7.66 -8.51 20.30
C GLN A 79 -8.97 -9.20 19.89
N LEU A 80 -9.30 -9.17 18.59
CA LEU A 80 -10.48 -9.86 18.05
C LEU A 80 -10.22 -11.37 17.87
N PRO A 81 -11.25 -12.23 18.06
CA PRO A 81 -11.18 -13.65 17.67
C PRO A 81 -10.86 -13.81 16.17
N ALA A 82 -10.24 -14.92 15.78
CA ALA A 82 -9.76 -15.14 14.41
C ALA A 82 -10.85 -14.94 13.30
N PRO A 83 -12.10 -15.44 13.45
CA PRO A 83 -13.14 -15.19 12.44
C PRO A 83 -13.49 -13.70 12.28
N ALA A 84 -13.48 -12.94 13.38
CA ALA A 84 -13.73 -11.50 13.36
C ALA A 84 -12.58 -10.74 12.67
N ARG A 85 -11.33 -11.18 12.82
CA ARG A 85 -10.18 -10.59 12.11
C ARG A 85 -10.26 -10.79 10.60
N GLY A 86 -10.66 -11.99 10.16
CA GLY A 86 -10.85 -12.31 8.74
C GLY A 86 -11.90 -11.40 8.11
N TYR A 87 -13.05 -11.24 8.77
CA TYR A 87 -14.11 -10.36 8.29
C TYR A 87 -13.71 -8.86 8.27
N VAL A 88 -13.01 -8.35 9.29
CA VAL A 88 -12.47 -6.97 9.25
C VAL A 88 -11.53 -6.76 8.07
N THR A 89 -10.64 -7.73 7.84
CA THR A 89 -9.67 -7.69 6.74
C THR A 89 -10.39 -7.66 5.39
N GLU A 90 -11.40 -8.51 5.21
CA GLU A 90 -12.25 -8.55 4.01
C GLU A 90 -12.94 -7.21 3.75
N ILE A 91 -13.60 -6.63 4.76
CA ILE A 91 -14.27 -5.33 4.62
C ILE A 91 -13.28 -4.21 4.27
N VAL A 92 -12.16 -4.10 5.00
CA VAL A 92 -11.21 -3.01 4.80
C VAL A 92 -10.60 -3.08 3.41
N TYR A 93 -10.07 -4.25 3.00
CA TYR A 93 -9.48 -4.39 1.67
C TYR A 93 -10.52 -4.31 0.56
N GLY A 94 -11.71 -4.86 0.78
CA GLY A 94 -12.83 -4.81 -0.15
C GLY A 94 -13.28 -3.38 -0.45
N VAL A 95 -13.49 -2.57 0.59
CA VAL A 95 -13.85 -1.16 0.45
C VAL A 95 -12.73 -0.36 -0.24
N LEU A 96 -11.46 -0.58 0.10
CA LEU A 96 -10.35 0.11 -0.55
C LEU A 96 -10.22 -0.28 -2.03
N ARG A 97 -10.42 -1.57 -2.34
CA ARG A 97 -10.35 -2.12 -3.70
C ARG A 97 -11.46 -1.57 -4.58
N TRP A 98 -12.69 -1.56 -4.08
CA TRP A 98 -13.87 -1.14 -4.82
C TRP A 98 -14.30 0.30 -4.55
N ARG A 99 -13.46 1.10 -3.89
CA ARG A 99 -13.76 2.48 -3.49
C ARG A 99 -14.40 3.32 -4.58
N GLY A 100 -13.83 3.36 -5.79
CA GLY A 100 -14.35 4.18 -6.88
C GLY A 100 -15.73 3.72 -7.34
N THR A 101 -15.92 2.42 -7.46
CA THR A 101 -17.23 1.82 -7.80
C THR A 101 -18.27 2.08 -6.70
N LEU A 102 -17.88 1.92 -5.44
CA LEU A 102 -18.74 2.17 -4.27
C LEU A 102 -19.15 3.64 -4.20
N ASP A 103 -18.20 4.57 -4.41
CA ASP A 103 -18.47 6.01 -4.43
C ASP A 103 -19.42 6.38 -5.57
N TRP A 104 -19.26 5.78 -6.76
CA TRP A 104 -20.20 5.94 -7.88
C TRP A 104 -21.61 5.47 -7.50
N MET A 105 -21.73 4.24 -6.98
CA MET A 105 -23.02 3.67 -6.55
C MET A 105 -23.70 4.55 -5.48
N LEU A 106 -22.94 5.02 -4.49
CA LEU A 106 -23.44 5.86 -3.41
C LEU A 106 -23.89 7.24 -3.92
N ALA A 107 -23.21 7.81 -4.92
CA ALA A 107 -23.64 9.05 -5.56
C ALA A 107 -25.02 8.91 -6.24
N GLN A 108 -25.38 7.71 -6.74
CA GLN A 108 -26.72 7.43 -7.28
C GLN A 108 -27.80 7.22 -6.20
N CYS A 109 -27.39 7.22 -4.92
CA CYS A 109 -28.24 6.98 -3.77
C CYS A 109 -28.35 8.16 -2.81
N SER A 110 -27.58 9.23 -3.04
CA SER A 110 -27.45 10.39 -2.16
C SER A 110 -27.69 11.68 -2.94
N HIS A 111 -28.41 12.62 -2.32
CA HIS A 111 -28.54 13.99 -2.83
C HIS A 111 -27.34 14.86 -2.47
N ARG A 112 -26.49 14.41 -1.52
CA ARG A 112 -25.25 15.08 -1.15
C ARG A 112 -24.07 14.37 -1.81
N PRO A 113 -23.10 15.11 -2.37
CA PRO A 113 -21.86 14.52 -2.87
C PRO A 113 -21.15 13.71 -1.78
N ILE A 114 -20.64 12.53 -2.13
CA ILE A 114 -20.05 11.59 -1.16
C ILE A 114 -18.71 12.13 -0.63
N GLU A 115 -17.99 12.86 -1.46
CA GLU A 115 -16.75 13.58 -1.18
C GLU A 115 -16.92 14.67 -0.11
N GLU A 116 -18.10 15.26 0.03
CA GLU A 116 -18.42 16.29 1.04
C GLU A 116 -18.79 15.71 2.41
N LEU A 117 -19.04 14.40 2.49
CA LEU A 117 -19.32 13.74 3.76
C LEU A 117 -18.05 13.65 4.61
N THR A 118 -18.22 13.65 5.94
CA THR A 118 -17.09 13.39 6.83
C THR A 118 -16.52 11.98 6.55
N PRO A 119 -15.19 11.77 6.67
CA PRO A 119 -14.57 10.48 6.40
C PRO A 119 -15.26 9.30 7.08
N ALA A 120 -15.64 9.46 8.34
CA ALA A 120 -16.33 8.42 9.10
C ALA A 120 -17.74 8.11 8.57
N VAL A 121 -18.55 9.10 8.17
CA VAL A 121 -19.89 8.86 7.59
C VAL A 121 -19.75 8.21 6.22
N ARG A 122 -18.83 8.72 5.40
CA ARG A 122 -18.50 8.14 4.09
C ARG A 122 -18.07 6.69 4.19
N ASN A 123 -17.20 6.35 5.14
CA ASN A 123 -16.73 4.97 5.31
C ASN A 123 -17.79 4.03 5.92
N ILE A 124 -18.75 4.53 6.70
CA ILE A 124 -19.94 3.77 7.09
C ILE A 124 -20.76 3.39 5.84
N LEU A 125 -21.01 4.36 4.95
CA LEU A 125 -21.77 4.12 3.72
C LEU A 125 -21.04 3.21 2.73
N ARG A 126 -19.73 3.39 2.56
CA ARG A 126 -18.89 2.50 1.72
C ARG A 126 -18.89 1.07 2.25
N LEU A 127 -18.77 0.89 3.56
CA LEU A 127 -18.88 -0.43 4.19
C LEU A 127 -20.24 -1.06 3.87
N ALA A 128 -21.33 -0.33 4.08
CA ALA A 128 -22.68 -0.83 3.80
C ALA A 128 -22.86 -1.20 2.33
N ALA A 129 -22.40 -0.34 1.41
CA ALA A 129 -22.42 -0.61 -0.02
C ALA A 129 -21.60 -1.84 -0.40
N TYR A 130 -20.42 -2.03 0.21
CA TYR A 130 -19.60 -3.21 -0.02
C TYR A 130 -20.32 -4.48 0.43
N GLU A 131 -20.87 -4.49 1.64
CA GLU A 131 -21.63 -5.65 2.14
C GLU A 131 -22.84 -5.97 1.25
N VAL A 132 -23.64 -4.96 0.89
CA VAL A 132 -24.87 -5.15 0.11
C VAL A 132 -24.58 -5.65 -1.31
N CYS A 133 -23.52 -5.13 -1.95
CA CYS A 133 -23.29 -5.35 -3.38
C CYS A 133 -22.22 -6.41 -3.69
N PHE A 134 -21.36 -6.76 -2.73
CA PHE A 134 -20.21 -7.65 -2.98
C PHE A 134 -20.14 -8.86 -2.03
N LEU A 135 -20.93 -8.90 -0.94
CA LEU A 135 -20.93 -10.02 0.00
C LEU A 135 -22.27 -10.74 0.04
N ASP A 136 -22.39 -11.84 -0.72
CA ASP A 136 -23.59 -12.69 -0.75
C ASP A 136 -23.99 -13.25 0.64
N SER A 137 -23.01 -13.34 1.55
CA SER A 137 -23.22 -13.82 2.91
C SER A 137 -23.88 -12.82 3.85
N VAL A 138 -24.06 -11.56 3.43
CA VAL A 138 -24.65 -10.49 4.25
C VAL A 138 -25.94 -9.98 3.63
N PRO A 139 -27.12 -10.29 4.20
CA PRO A 139 -28.38 -9.76 3.71
C PRO A 139 -28.43 -8.23 3.78
N ALA A 140 -28.93 -7.58 2.73
CA ALA A 140 -28.98 -6.12 2.65
C ALA A 140 -29.63 -5.42 3.85
N PRO A 141 -30.77 -5.91 4.43
CA PRO A 141 -31.35 -5.31 5.63
C PRO A 141 -30.40 -5.33 6.84
N VAL A 142 -29.56 -6.36 6.96
CA VAL A 142 -28.60 -6.52 8.06
C VAL A 142 -27.46 -5.50 7.93
N ALA A 143 -26.88 -5.38 6.73
CA ALA A 143 -25.85 -4.38 6.43
C ALA A 143 -26.36 -2.95 6.69
N CYS A 144 -27.56 -2.63 6.19
CA CYS A 144 -28.18 -1.32 6.35
C CYS A 144 -28.48 -0.99 7.80
N HIS A 145 -29.05 -1.93 8.56
CA HIS A 145 -29.29 -1.76 9.99
C HIS A 145 -27.99 -1.48 10.74
N ALA A 146 -26.94 -2.27 10.49
CA ALA A 146 -25.65 -2.07 11.13
C ALA A 146 -25.04 -0.69 10.82
N ALA A 147 -25.15 -0.20 9.58
CA ALA A 147 -24.69 1.12 9.20
C ALA A 147 -25.41 2.25 9.97
N VAL A 148 -26.74 2.13 10.13
CA VAL A 148 -27.54 3.07 10.91
C VAL A 148 -27.16 3.05 12.39
N GLU A 149 -26.94 1.87 12.97
CA GLU A 149 -26.51 1.75 14.38
C GLU A 149 -25.11 2.35 14.60
N LEU A 150 -24.17 2.14 13.67
CA LEU A 150 -22.86 2.79 13.70
C LEU A 150 -22.98 4.32 13.64
N ALA A 151 -23.91 4.84 12.83
CA ALA A 151 -24.16 6.27 12.72
C ALA A 151 -24.78 6.84 14.01
N LYS A 152 -25.79 6.17 14.59
CA LYS A 152 -26.41 6.55 15.88
C LYS A 152 -25.41 6.59 17.02
N ALA A 153 -24.46 5.66 17.04
CA ALA A 153 -23.44 5.57 18.08
C ALA A 153 -22.44 6.75 18.05
N ARG A 154 -22.20 7.36 16.88
CA ARG A 154 -21.18 8.42 16.69
C ARG A 154 -21.72 9.82 16.50
N PHE A 155 -22.89 9.95 15.90
CA PHE A 155 -23.36 11.21 15.33
C PHE A 155 -24.75 11.57 15.83
N HIS A 156 -25.17 12.81 15.55
CA HIS A 156 -26.52 13.26 15.88
C HIS A 156 -27.58 12.52 15.05
N PRO A 157 -28.85 12.46 15.52
CA PRO A 157 -29.92 11.69 14.87
C PRO A 157 -30.15 11.99 13.38
N GLY A 158 -29.88 13.23 12.94
CA GLY A 158 -29.98 13.63 11.54
C GLY A 158 -29.03 12.87 10.62
N VAL A 159 -27.80 12.57 11.05
CA VAL A 159 -26.85 11.76 10.27
C VAL A 159 -27.34 10.32 10.18
N ALA A 160 -27.85 9.75 11.26
CA ALA A 160 -28.39 8.40 11.24
C ALA A 160 -29.61 8.27 10.31
N SER A 161 -30.48 9.28 10.29
CA SER A 161 -31.61 9.37 9.34
C SER A 161 -31.12 9.47 7.89
N PHE A 162 -30.11 10.29 7.63
CA PHE A 162 -29.48 10.40 6.31
C PHE A 162 -28.89 9.06 5.84
N VAL A 163 -28.08 8.40 6.69
CA VAL A 163 -27.51 7.07 6.40
C VAL A 163 -28.61 6.05 6.10
N ASN A 164 -29.70 6.05 6.88
CA ASN A 164 -30.84 5.17 6.63
C ASN A 164 -31.49 5.44 5.26
N GLY A 165 -31.65 6.72 4.88
CA GLY A 165 -32.18 7.11 3.57
C GLY A 165 -31.34 6.59 2.41
N VAL A 166 -30.01 6.77 2.49
CA VAL A 166 -29.06 6.27 1.47
C VAL A 166 -29.09 4.74 1.41
N CYS A 167 -29.06 4.06 2.56
CA CYS A 167 -29.11 2.59 2.64
C CYS A 167 -30.39 1.99 2.04
N ARG A 168 -31.55 2.64 2.21
CA ARG A 168 -32.81 2.21 1.57
C ARG A 168 -32.73 2.33 0.05
N GLN A 169 -32.15 3.41 -0.47
CA GLN A 169 -31.97 3.60 -1.91
C GLN A 169 -30.97 2.61 -2.50
N LEU A 170 -29.84 2.40 -1.80
CA LEU A 170 -28.83 1.40 -2.13
C LEU A 170 -29.44 0.00 -2.22
N SER A 171 -30.23 -0.41 -1.22
CA SER A 171 -30.88 -1.73 -1.21
C SER A 171 -31.84 -1.92 -2.38
N ARG A 172 -32.63 -0.89 -2.73
CA ARG A 172 -33.54 -0.93 -3.88
C ARG A 172 -32.78 -1.11 -5.19
N ARG A 173 -31.74 -0.30 -5.41
CA ARG A 173 -30.92 -0.37 -6.63
C ARG A 173 -30.18 -1.71 -6.74
N ALA A 174 -29.56 -2.15 -5.66
CA ALA A 174 -28.88 -3.44 -5.59
C ALA A 174 -29.84 -4.60 -5.93
N TRP A 175 -31.07 -4.59 -5.41
CA TRP A 175 -32.08 -5.59 -5.74
C TRP A 175 -32.51 -5.55 -7.22
N SER A 176 -32.70 -4.35 -7.79
CA SER A 176 -33.08 -4.22 -9.21
C SER A 176 -31.94 -4.52 -10.20
N GLY A 177 -30.68 -4.43 -9.75
CA GLY A 177 -29.51 -4.45 -10.63
C GLY A 177 -29.35 -3.20 -11.51
N ASP A 178 -30.29 -2.25 -11.44
CA ASP A 178 -30.31 -1.05 -12.27
C ASP A 178 -29.38 0.04 -11.73
N TRP A 179 -28.20 0.06 -12.33
CA TRP A 179 -27.14 1.04 -12.08
C TRP A 179 -26.83 1.80 -13.38
N PRO A 180 -26.84 3.14 -13.35
CA PRO A 180 -26.47 3.96 -14.50
C PRO A 180 -24.94 3.92 -14.67
N TRP A 181 -24.41 2.83 -15.19
CA TRP A 181 -22.98 2.70 -15.48
C TRP A 181 -22.61 3.54 -16.70
N PRO A 182 -21.43 4.17 -16.73
CA PRO A 182 -20.95 4.81 -17.95
C PRO A 182 -20.83 3.78 -19.09
N ASP A 183 -21.13 4.24 -20.29
CA ASP A 183 -21.03 3.46 -21.52
C ASP A 183 -19.57 3.39 -21.97
N VAL A 184 -19.12 2.19 -22.32
CA VAL A 184 -17.74 1.93 -22.76
C VAL A 184 -17.49 2.43 -24.18
N ASP A 185 -18.52 2.49 -25.01
CA ASP A 185 -18.43 2.96 -26.39
C ASP A 185 -18.43 4.50 -26.46
N GLU A 186 -19.06 5.17 -25.48
CA GLU A 186 -19.04 6.64 -25.37
C GLU A 186 -17.78 7.16 -24.67
N ASP A 187 -17.43 6.59 -23.51
CA ASP A 187 -16.28 7.00 -22.71
C ASP A 187 -15.62 5.76 -22.07
N PRO A 188 -14.73 5.07 -22.82
CA PRO A 188 -14.09 3.85 -22.34
C PRO A 188 -13.25 4.08 -21.09
N VAL A 189 -12.65 5.27 -20.94
CA VAL A 189 -11.80 5.60 -19.77
C VAL A 189 -12.66 5.67 -18.52
N LYS A 190 -13.74 6.46 -18.55
CA LYS A 190 -14.64 6.61 -17.41
C LYS A 190 -15.37 5.32 -17.10
N ALA A 191 -15.84 4.60 -18.12
CA ALA A 191 -16.50 3.31 -17.95
C ALA A 191 -15.59 2.31 -17.24
N LEU A 192 -14.35 2.15 -17.69
CA LEU A 192 -13.38 1.26 -17.04
C LEU A 192 -13.03 1.74 -15.63
N ALA A 193 -12.75 3.04 -15.45
CA ALA A 193 -12.41 3.62 -14.15
C ALA A 193 -13.49 3.35 -13.09
N VAL A 194 -14.76 3.60 -13.43
CA VAL A 194 -15.89 3.38 -12.53
C VAL A 194 -16.13 1.89 -12.30
N ARG A 195 -16.21 1.08 -13.36
CA ARG A 195 -16.58 -0.34 -13.24
C ARG A 195 -15.49 -1.20 -12.59
N THR A 196 -14.23 -0.78 -12.69
CA THR A 196 -13.10 -1.51 -12.11
C THR A 196 -12.47 -0.77 -10.93
N SER A 197 -13.06 0.33 -10.45
CA SER A 197 -12.56 1.07 -9.28
C SER A 197 -11.10 1.53 -9.44
N HIS A 198 -10.83 2.31 -10.47
CA HIS A 198 -9.54 2.97 -10.69
C HIS A 198 -9.75 4.48 -10.90
N PRO A 199 -8.77 5.32 -10.56
CA PRO A 199 -8.77 6.71 -10.99
C PRO A 199 -8.74 6.82 -12.51
N GLU A 200 -9.51 7.74 -13.08
CA GLU A 200 -9.56 7.98 -14.52
C GLU A 200 -8.18 8.28 -15.12
N TRP A 201 -7.33 9.01 -14.41
CA TRP A 201 -5.98 9.34 -14.89
C TRP A 201 -5.09 8.11 -15.10
N LEU A 202 -5.22 7.06 -14.27
CA LEU A 202 -4.48 5.80 -14.46
C LEU A 202 -5.03 5.03 -15.65
N VAL A 203 -6.36 4.94 -15.74
CA VAL A 203 -7.03 4.21 -16.83
C VAL A 203 -6.73 4.87 -18.17
N ALA A 204 -6.76 6.21 -18.25
CA ALA A 204 -6.43 6.94 -19.46
C ALA A 204 -5.03 6.58 -19.98
N ARG A 205 -4.04 6.50 -19.09
CA ARG A 205 -2.66 6.11 -19.42
C ARG A 205 -2.57 4.67 -19.91
N TRP A 206 -3.26 3.75 -19.25
CA TRP A 206 -3.26 2.34 -19.67
C TRP A 206 -4.00 2.12 -20.98
N VAL A 207 -5.11 2.83 -21.22
CA VAL A 207 -5.83 2.80 -22.50
C VAL A 207 -4.95 3.38 -23.62
N ALA A 208 -4.26 4.49 -23.38
CA ALA A 208 -3.34 5.07 -24.36
C ALA A 208 -2.19 4.11 -24.72
N ARG A 209 -1.68 3.35 -23.74
CA ARG A 209 -0.53 2.45 -23.92
C ARG A 209 -0.89 1.07 -24.47
N PHE A 210 -2.01 0.50 -24.04
CA PHE A 210 -2.36 -0.90 -24.33
C PHE A 210 -3.65 -1.05 -25.13
N GLY A 211 -4.40 0.03 -25.35
CA GLY A 211 -5.77 -0.02 -25.85
C GLY A 211 -6.77 -0.48 -24.79
N VAL A 212 -8.06 -0.35 -25.12
CA VAL A 212 -9.18 -0.54 -24.17
C VAL A 212 -9.22 -1.96 -23.59
N GLN A 213 -9.10 -2.98 -24.44
CA GLN A 213 -9.27 -4.38 -24.02
C GLN A 213 -8.18 -4.83 -23.06
N GLU A 214 -6.93 -4.47 -23.33
CA GLU A 214 -5.82 -4.85 -22.46
C GLU A 214 -5.78 -4.00 -21.17
N ALA A 215 -6.10 -2.69 -21.27
CA ALA A 215 -6.25 -1.86 -20.08
C ALA A 215 -7.33 -2.41 -19.13
N ARG A 216 -8.45 -2.91 -19.70
CA ARG A 216 -9.49 -3.60 -18.93
C ARG A 216 -8.95 -4.84 -18.22
N ALA A 217 -8.23 -5.71 -18.92
CA ALA A 217 -7.65 -6.91 -18.32
C ALA A 217 -6.69 -6.59 -17.16
N LEU A 218 -5.87 -5.55 -17.31
CA LEU A 218 -5.01 -5.04 -16.23
C LEU A 218 -5.83 -4.56 -15.02
N CYS A 219 -6.88 -3.77 -15.26
CA CYS A 219 -7.77 -3.29 -14.20
C CYS A 219 -8.46 -4.44 -13.46
N GLU A 220 -8.94 -5.45 -14.19
CA GLU A 220 -9.57 -6.64 -13.59
C GLU A 220 -8.54 -7.43 -12.76
N ALA A 221 -7.32 -7.61 -13.26
CA ALA A 221 -6.23 -8.27 -12.52
C ALA A 221 -5.85 -7.51 -11.23
N ASN A 222 -5.86 -6.17 -11.26
CA ASN A 222 -5.63 -5.34 -10.07
C ASN A 222 -6.71 -5.52 -8.98
N ASN A 223 -7.90 -6.00 -9.33
CA ASN A 223 -8.98 -6.29 -8.37
C ASN A 223 -9.09 -7.77 -7.99
N ALA A 224 -8.36 -8.65 -8.67
CA ALA A 224 -8.32 -10.05 -8.30
C ALA A 224 -7.76 -10.24 -6.88
N ALA A 225 -8.27 -11.24 -6.16
CA ALA A 225 -7.73 -11.58 -4.85
C ALA A 225 -6.26 -11.99 -4.99
N PRO A 226 -5.34 -11.43 -4.16
CA PRO A 226 -3.94 -11.79 -4.27
C PRO A 226 -3.71 -13.25 -3.90
N SER A 227 -3.13 -14.04 -4.81
CA SER A 227 -2.48 -15.29 -4.44
C SER A 227 -1.30 -15.05 -3.49
N VAL A 228 -1.14 -15.97 -2.53
CA VAL A 228 0.04 -15.98 -1.66
C VAL A 228 1.13 -16.73 -2.41
N HIS A 229 2.22 -16.01 -2.68
CA HIS A 229 3.43 -16.55 -3.28
C HIS A 229 4.48 -16.67 -2.19
N VAL A 230 5.16 -17.81 -2.14
CA VAL A 230 6.28 -18.04 -1.22
C VAL A 230 7.52 -18.42 -2.02
N ARG A 231 8.68 -18.08 -1.46
CA ARG A 231 10.00 -18.50 -1.94
C ARG A 231 10.53 -19.58 -1.02
N ALA A 232 10.86 -20.75 -1.56
CA ALA A 232 11.56 -21.80 -0.84
C ALA A 232 12.99 -21.34 -0.50
N ASN A 233 13.40 -21.50 0.77
CA ASN A 233 14.75 -21.21 1.21
C ASN A 233 15.68 -22.37 0.83
N ILE A 234 16.42 -22.20 -0.25
CA ILE A 234 17.31 -23.24 -0.80
C ILE A 234 18.49 -23.60 0.10
N LEU A 235 18.77 -22.82 1.15
CA LEU A 235 19.78 -23.18 2.17
C LEU A 235 19.27 -24.28 3.13
N LYS A 236 17.95 -24.50 3.20
CA LYS A 236 17.32 -25.39 4.18
C LYS A 236 16.42 -26.46 3.56
N THR A 237 15.92 -26.26 2.35
CA THR A 237 14.95 -27.17 1.73
C THR A 237 14.96 -27.04 0.20
N THR A 238 14.24 -27.92 -0.49
CA THR A 238 13.93 -27.79 -1.92
C THR A 238 12.51 -27.28 -2.11
N ARG A 239 12.18 -26.78 -3.31
CA ARG A 239 10.81 -26.34 -3.63
C ARG A 239 9.82 -27.50 -3.46
N GLU A 240 10.20 -28.70 -3.90
CA GLU A 240 9.39 -29.90 -3.87
C GLU A 240 9.15 -30.37 -2.44
N ALA A 241 10.21 -30.45 -1.61
CA ALA A 241 10.08 -30.82 -0.19
C ALA A 241 9.25 -29.80 0.60
N LEU A 242 9.40 -28.50 0.31
CA LEU A 242 8.55 -27.48 0.92
C LEU A 242 7.08 -27.64 0.50
N ALA A 243 6.81 -27.96 -0.77
CA ALA A 243 5.46 -28.18 -1.24
C ALA A 243 4.78 -29.33 -0.51
N GLU A 244 5.49 -30.45 -0.33
CA GLU A 244 5.01 -31.59 0.46
C GLU A 244 4.76 -31.21 1.93
N ALA A 245 5.70 -30.48 2.55
CA ALA A 245 5.56 -30.03 3.94
C ALA A 245 4.32 -29.13 4.14
N LEU A 246 4.09 -28.19 3.22
CA LEU A 246 2.92 -27.30 3.27
C LEU A 246 1.61 -28.05 2.97
N ALA A 247 1.63 -29.01 2.04
CA ALA A 247 0.47 -29.86 1.76
C ALA A 247 0.10 -30.74 2.95
N GLY A 248 1.09 -31.28 3.67
CA GLY A 248 0.89 -32.02 4.92
C GLY A 248 0.26 -31.18 6.04
N LEU A 249 0.40 -29.85 5.98
CA LEU A 249 -0.28 -28.90 6.87
C LEU A 249 -1.67 -28.45 6.37
N GLY A 250 -2.19 -29.09 5.31
CA GLY A 250 -3.52 -28.83 4.75
C GLY A 250 -3.58 -27.68 3.73
N ALA A 251 -2.43 -27.12 3.32
CA ALA A 251 -2.41 -26.10 2.29
C ALA A 251 -2.53 -26.70 0.87
N GLN A 252 -3.21 -25.99 -0.03
CA GLN A 252 -3.14 -26.30 -1.46
C GLN A 252 -1.92 -25.60 -2.05
N VAL A 253 -1.01 -26.38 -2.63
CA VAL A 253 0.25 -25.90 -3.15
C VAL A 253 0.37 -26.21 -4.63
N LYS A 254 0.82 -25.24 -5.42
CA LYS A 254 1.20 -25.40 -6.82
C LYS A 254 2.59 -24.81 -7.04
N PRO A 255 3.41 -25.37 -7.95
CA PRO A 255 4.65 -24.71 -8.35
C PRO A 255 4.36 -23.34 -8.97
N GLY A 256 5.24 -22.38 -8.71
CA GLY A 256 5.28 -21.13 -9.46
C GLY A 256 5.62 -21.37 -10.93
N LEU A 257 5.26 -20.41 -11.77
CA LEU A 257 5.42 -20.51 -13.23
C LEU A 257 6.75 -19.94 -13.73
N TRP A 258 7.34 -19.01 -12.97
CA TRP A 258 8.41 -18.14 -13.43
C TRP A 258 9.68 -18.27 -12.58
N ALA A 259 9.58 -18.28 -11.25
CA ALA A 259 10.76 -18.36 -10.39
C ALA A 259 11.03 -19.80 -9.92
N PRO A 260 12.28 -20.30 -9.99
CA PRO A 260 12.63 -21.69 -9.63
C PRO A 260 12.21 -22.10 -8.22
N GLN A 261 12.23 -21.19 -7.26
CA GLN A 261 11.90 -21.44 -5.85
C GLN A 261 10.43 -21.14 -5.50
N ALA A 262 9.64 -20.60 -6.44
CA ALA A 262 8.31 -20.11 -6.13
C ALA A 262 7.30 -21.24 -5.94
N LEU A 263 6.42 -21.06 -4.96
CA LEU A 263 5.20 -21.84 -4.78
C LEU A 263 4.00 -20.90 -4.63
N HIS A 264 2.89 -21.28 -5.24
CA HIS A 264 1.59 -20.65 -5.09
C HIS A 264 0.82 -21.43 -4.03
N VAL A 265 0.44 -20.76 -2.94
CA VAL A 265 -0.14 -21.41 -1.76
C VAL A 265 -1.52 -20.84 -1.47
N ARG A 266 -2.49 -21.71 -1.19
CA ARG A 266 -3.81 -21.36 -0.67
C ARG A 266 -4.10 -22.16 0.60
N GLY A 267 -4.83 -21.56 1.53
CA GLY A 267 -5.22 -22.25 2.77
C GLY A 267 -4.09 -22.47 3.78
N MET A 268 -2.99 -21.71 3.70
CA MET A 268 -1.85 -21.84 4.63
C MET A 268 -2.13 -21.32 6.07
N GLY A 269 -3.29 -20.71 6.30
CA GLY A 269 -3.58 -19.99 7.53
C GLY A 269 -2.70 -18.76 7.72
N ALA A 270 -2.54 -18.33 8.97
CA ALA A 270 -1.67 -17.20 9.30
C ALA A 270 -0.20 -17.58 9.11
N VAL A 271 0.52 -16.82 8.27
CA VAL A 271 1.93 -17.08 7.92
C VAL A 271 2.82 -17.19 9.16
N ARG A 272 2.63 -16.30 10.14
CA ARG A 272 3.44 -16.24 11.37
C ARG A 272 3.31 -17.49 12.24
N ASP A 273 2.19 -18.18 12.15
CA ASP A 273 1.87 -19.36 12.97
C ASP A 273 2.26 -20.66 12.25
N ASN A 274 2.70 -20.59 10.99
CA ASN A 274 3.08 -21.75 10.20
C ASN A 274 4.46 -22.29 10.65
N PRO A 275 4.58 -23.58 11.06
CA PRO A 275 5.84 -24.14 11.51
C PRO A 275 6.97 -24.08 10.48
N ALA A 276 6.68 -24.25 9.19
CA ALA A 276 7.65 -24.15 8.11
C ALA A 276 8.16 -22.70 7.92
N PHE A 277 7.33 -21.71 8.22
CA PHE A 277 7.77 -20.31 8.23
C PHE A 277 8.69 -20.04 9.41
N GLN A 278 8.32 -20.50 10.61
CA GLN A 278 9.07 -20.28 11.84
C GLN A 278 10.48 -20.91 11.79
N SER A 279 10.61 -22.11 11.21
CA SER A 279 11.90 -22.77 10.98
C SER A 279 12.70 -22.18 9.81
N GLY A 280 12.12 -21.22 9.09
CA GLY A 280 12.79 -20.51 8.00
C GLY A 280 12.88 -21.30 6.70
N LEU A 281 12.01 -22.27 6.46
CA LEU A 281 11.97 -23.03 5.20
C LEU A 281 11.46 -22.19 4.03
N PHE A 282 10.74 -21.10 4.31
CA PHE A 282 10.27 -20.18 3.27
C PHE A 282 10.14 -18.73 3.76
N THR A 283 9.97 -17.84 2.79
CA THR A 283 9.50 -16.47 3.00
C THR A 283 8.37 -16.12 2.05
N VAL A 284 7.47 -15.22 2.45
CA VAL A 284 6.42 -14.72 1.55
C VAL A 284 7.06 -13.68 0.63
N GLN A 285 7.00 -13.93 -0.68
CA GLN A 285 7.54 -13.04 -1.69
C GLN A 285 6.84 -13.28 -3.02
N ASP A 286 6.40 -12.19 -3.67
CA ASP A 286 5.86 -12.29 -5.01
C ASP A 286 6.88 -12.89 -5.99
N GLU A 287 6.39 -13.68 -6.93
CA GLU A 287 7.21 -14.37 -7.91
C GLU A 287 7.99 -13.39 -8.81
N GLY A 288 7.40 -12.25 -9.19
CA GLY A 288 8.13 -11.22 -9.93
C GLY A 288 9.29 -10.62 -9.14
N ALA A 289 9.12 -10.46 -7.83
CA ALA A 289 10.18 -9.99 -6.95
C ALA A 289 11.30 -11.04 -6.73
N GLN A 290 11.00 -12.33 -6.89
CA GLN A 290 12.01 -13.39 -6.81
C GLN A 290 12.95 -13.35 -8.02
N LEU A 291 12.42 -13.05 -9.21
CA LEU A 291 13.20 -12.99 -10.45
C LEU A 291 14.29 -11.91 -10.42
N VAL A 292 14.09 -10.81 -9.68
CA VAL A 292 15.11 -9.74 -9.55
C VAL A 292 16.47 -10.27 -9.07
N ALA A 293 16.47 -11.19 -8.10
CA ALA A 293 17.71 -11.78 -7.59
C ALA A 293 18.37 -12.71 -8.62
N HIS A 294 17.57 -13.44 -9.41
CA HIS A 294 18.06 -14.26 -10.52
C HIS A 294 18.63 -13.42 -11.66
N VAL A 295 18.02 -12.27 -11.96
CA VAL A 295 18.57 -11.32 -12.93
C VAL A 295 19.90 -10.77 -12.44
N LEU A 296 20.02 -10.45 -11.15
CA LEU A 296 21.29 -10.00 -10.58
C LEU A 296 22.34 -11.11 -10.59
N ASP A 297 21.93 -12.37 -10.43
CA ASP A 297 22.80 -13.57 -10.57
C ASP A 297 24.03 -13.54 -9.64
N PRO A 298 23.89 -13.29 -8.33
CA PRO A 298 25.04 -13.21 -7.42
C PRO A 298 25.75 -14.56 -7.29
N GLN A 299 27.08 -14.53 -7.25
CA GLN A 299 27.90 -15.74 -7.13
C GLN A 299 28.42 -15.91 -5.69
N PRO A 300 28.62 -17.16 -5.23
CA PRO A 300 29.28 -17.43 -3.95
C PRO A 300 30.62 -16.70 -3.82
N GLY A 301 30.84 -16.07 -2.66
CA GLY A 301 32.09 -15.34 -2.36
C GLY A 301 32.13 -13.88 -2.85
N GLU A 302 31.20 -13.45 -3.70
CA GLU A 302 31.12 -12.06 -4.16
C GLU A 302 30.70 -11.10 -3.02
N ARG A 303 31.03 -9.81 -3.21
CA ARG A 303 30.42 -8.70 -2.46
C ARG A 303 29.24 -8.18 -3.27
N VAL A 304 28.08 -8.12 -2.63
CA VAL A 304 26.83 -7.63 -3.22
C VAL A 304 26.29 -6.47 -2.38
N ILE A 305 25.82 -5.41 -3.02
CA ILE A 305 25.14 -4.29 -2.34
C ILE A 305 23.68 -4.25 -2.77
N ASP A 306 22.75 -4.26 -1.81
CA ASP A 306 21.33 -3.96 -2.01
C ASP A 306 21.06 -2.57 -1.46
N LEU A 307 20.92 -1.58 -2.35
CA LEU A 307 20.97 -0.16 -2.00
C LEU A 307 19.64 0.38 -1.41
N CYS A 308 18.56 -0.38 -1.53
CA CYS A 308 17.21 -0.05 -1.06
C CYS A 308 16.56 -1.31 -0.45
N ALA A 309 17.23 -1.88 0.55
CA ALA A 309 17.07 -3.28 0.91
C ALA A 309 15.77 -3.62 1.64
N ALA A 310 15.21 -2.71 2.44
CA ALA A 310 14.17 -3.10 3.37
C ALA A 310 12.80 -3.29 2.68
N PRO A 311 12.02 -4.34 3.01
CA PRO A 311 12.12 -5.16 4.23
C PRO A 311 13.04 -6.41 4.14
N GLY A 312 13.84 -6.57 3.09
CA GLY A 312 14.89 -7.60 3.01
C GLY A 312 14.54 -8.85 2.21
N GLY A 313 13.41 -8.84 1.49
CA GLY A 313 12.99 -9.99 0.67
C GLY A 313 14.01 -10.30 -0.43
N LYS A 314 14.51 -9.29 -1.14
CA LYS A 314 15.54 -9.45 -2.18
C LYS A 314 16.90 -9.70 -1.57
N THR A 315 17.31 -8.93 -0.56
CA THR A 315 18.54 -9.13 0.21
C THR A 315 18.75 -10.58 0.67
N THR A 316 17.72 -11.18 1.28
CA THR A 316 17.80 -12.57 1.75
C THR A 316 17.85 -13.56 0.60
N HIS A 317 17.20 -13.26 -0.53
CA HIS A 317 17.30 -14.09 -1.73
C HIS A 317 18.71 -14.08 -2.32
N LEU A 318 19.35 -12.90 -2.36
CA LEU A 318 20.72 -12.77 -2.84
C LEU A 318 21.65 -13.66 -2.01
N ALA A 319 21.53 -13.62 -0.69
CA ALA A 319 22.33 -14.47 0.19
C ALA A 319 22.04 -15.97 0.04
N GLU A 320 20.78 -16.35 -0.22
CA GLU A 320 20.41 -17.73 -0.55
C GLU A 320 21.07 -18.21 -1.85
N LEU A 321 21.04 -17.40 -2.92
CA LEU A 321 21.67 -17.72 -4.21
C LEU A 321 23.20 -17.81 -4.12
N MET A 322 23.81 -17.04 -3.22
CA MET A 322 25.25 -17.09 -2.93
C MET A 322 25.66 -18.29 -2.06
N GLY A 323 24.74 -19.21 -1.74
CA GLY A 323 25.04 -20.34 -0.87
C GLY A 323 25.47 -19.94 0.55
N ASN A 324 25.10 -18.72 0.98
CA ASN A 324 25.56 -18.11 2.23
C ASN A 324 27.09 -17.96 2.33
N GLU A 325 27.77 -17.73 1.20
CA GLU A 325 29.20 -17.42 1.09
C GLU A 325 29.44 -16.04 0.49
N GLY A 326 30.38 -15.26 1.03
CA GLY A 326 30.66 -13.88 0.60
C GLY A 326 30.03 -12.82 1.50
N GLN A 327 29.54 -11.73 0.92
CA GLN A 327 28.93 -10.63 1.69
C GLN A 327 27.79 -9.95 0.94
N VAL A 328 26.67 -9.73 1.64
CA VAL A 328 25.57 -8.87 1.18
C VAL A 328 25.44 -7.66 2.11
N VAL A 329 25.63 -6.45 1.57
CA VAL A 329 25.44 -5.20 2.29
C VAL A 329 24.06 -4.63 1.98
N ALA A 330 23.20 -4.56 2.99
CA ALA A 330 21.82 -4.10 2.89
C ALA A 330 21.70 -2.66 3.39
N VAL A 331 21.42 -1.72 2.49
CA VAL A 331 21.30 -0.29 2.81
C VAL A 331 19.84 0.13 2.81
N ASP A 332 19.43 0.91 3.82
CA ASP A 332 18.12 1.59 3.84
C ASP A 332 18.19 2.83 4.74
N VAL A 333 17.39 3.84 4.42
CA VAL A 333 17.31 5.10 5.18
C VAL A 333 16.62 4.94 6.55
N HIS A 334 15.90 3.83 6.76
CA HIS A 334 15.13 3.62 7.98
C HIS A 334 15.71 2.50 8.85
N ALA A 335 16.37 2.86 9.96
CA ALA A 335 16.87 1.91 10.97
C ALA A 335 15.83 0.85 11.39
N GLY A 336 14.58 1.28 11.64
CA GLY A 336 13.51 0.36 12.05
C GLY A 336 13.17 -0.71 11.00
N LYS A 337 13.31 -0.37 9.71
CA LYS A 337 13.10 -1.34 8.62
C LYS A 337 14.31 -2.27 8.44
N LEU A 338 15.54 -1.79 8.69
CA LEU A 338 16.72 -2.66 8.70
C LEU A 338 16.64 -3.75 9.78
N GLY A 339 15.99 -3.47 10.91
CA GLY A 339 15.68 -4.50 11.90
C GLY A 339 14.81 -5.64 11.35
N LEU A 340 13.95 -5.40 10.34
CA LEU A 340 13.20 -6.46 9.66
C LEU A 340 14.12 -7.34 8.81
N VAL A 341 15.11 -6.73 8.13
CA VAL A 341 16.11 -7.44 7.32
C VAL A 341 16.91 -8.39 8.22
N GLN A 342 17.41 -7.91 9.36
CA GLN A 342 18.17 -8.71 10.32
C GLN A 342 17.34 -9.89 10.86
N ARG A 343 16.08 -9.64 11.26
CA ARG A 343 15.18 -10.70 11.74
C ARG A 343 14.88 -11.73 10.65
N ALA A 344 14.67 -11.28 9.41
CA ALA A 344 14.45 -12.19 8.29
C ALA A 344 15.68 -13.05 8.01
N ALA A 345 16.88 -12.45 7.96
CA ALA A 345 18.14 -13.16 7.78
C ALA A 345 18.37 -14.21 8.89
N ALA A 346 18.22 -13.82 10.15
CA ALA A 346 18.38 -14.72 11.30
C ALA A 346 17.42 -15.93 11.23
N ARG A 347 16.13 -15.69 10.96
CA ARG A 347 15.14 -16.78 10.81
C ARG A 347 15.48 -17.71 9.66
N LEU A 348 15.94 -17.16 8.53
CA LEU A 348 16.32 -17.93 7.35
C LEU A 348 17.67 -18.63 7.50
N GLY A 349 18.43 -18.36 8.56
CA GLY A 349 19.76 -18.96 8.80
C GLY A 349 20.87 -18.33 7.97
N ILE A 350 20.69 -17.07 7.55
CA ILE A 350 21.64 -16.34 6.71
C ILE A 350 22.62 -15.57 7.60
N THR A 351 23.91 -15.69 7.31
CA THR A 351 25.00 -15.10 8.11
C THR A 351 25.81 -14.04 7.37
N ILE A 352 25.65 -13.92 6.05
CA ILE A 352 26.46 -13.01 5.22
C ILE A 352 25.85 -11.62 5.01
N VAL A 353 24.69 -11.34 5.61
CA VAL A 353 23.99 -10.04 5.46
C VAL A 353 24.45 -9.07 6.54
N THR A 354 24.96 -7.91 6.13
CA THR A 354 25.28 -6.78 7.00
C THR A 354 24.37 -5.60 6.65
N THR A 355 23.72 -4.99 7.64
CA THR A 355 22.85 -3.82 7.41
C THR A 355 23.60 -2.52 7.66
N VAL A 356 23.38 -1.52 6.81
CA VAL A 356 23.94 -0.17 6.93
C VAL A 356 22.81 0.85 6.83
N GLU A 357 22.66 1.69 7.84
CA GLU A 357 21.74 2.82 7.79
C GLU A 357 22.36 3.98 7.00
N GLY A 358 21.62 4.47 6.03
CA GLY A 358 22.01 5.65 5.26
C GLY A 358 21.20 5.86 4.00
N ASP A 359 21.39 7.04 3.41
CA ASP A 359 20.88 7.35 2.09
C ASP A 359 21.72 6.67 1.01
N GLY A 360 21.07 5.89 0.15
CA GLY A 360 21.73 5.19 -0.96
C GLY A 360 22.57 6.12 -1.84
N ARG A 361 22.17 7.39 -1.96
CA ARG A 361 22.87 8.42 -2.75
C ARG A 361 24.25 8.78 -2.18
N GLU A 362 24.45 8.59 -0.89
CA GLU A 362 25.69 8.95 -0.18
C GLU A 362 26.62 7.75 0.05
N MET A 363 26.22 6.56 -0.38
CA MET A 363 26.97 5.32 -0.14
C MET A 363 28.31 5.20 -0.88
N PRO A 364 28.55 5.76 -2.08
CA PRO A 364 29.85 5.70 -2.74
C PRO A 364 31.02 6.21 -1.88
N GLY A 365 30.79 7.17 -0.98
CA GLY A 365 31.81 7.68 -0.05
C GLY A 365 31.96 6.86 1.23
N ARG A 366 31.10 5.86 1.46
CA ARG A 366 30.99 5.09 2.72
C ARG A 366 31.22 3.60 2.53
N LEU A 367 31.01 3.08 1.33
CA LEU A 367 31.11 1.66 1.00
C LEU A 367 32.11 1.45 -0.13
N ALA A 368 32.91 0.39 -0.02
CA ALA A 368 33.72 -0.08 -1.13
C ALA A 368 32.83 -0.60 -2.26
N PRO A 369 33.25 -0.43 -3.53
CA PRO A 369 32.57 -1.03 -4.68
C PRO A 369 32.39 -2.54 -4.54
N ALA A 370 31.36 -3.06 -5.19
CA ALA A 370 30.91 -4.44 -5.14
C ALA A 370 30.95 -5.08 -6.52
N ASP A 371 31.03 -6.41 -6.53
CA ASP A 371 30.90 -7.25 -7.73
C ASP A 371 29.53 -7.01 -8.37
N ARG A 372 28.50 -6.87 -7.54
CA ARG A 372 27.12 -6.66 -7.96
C ARG A 372 26.37 -5.67 -7.08
N VAL A 373 25.53 -4.85 -7.72
CA VAL A 373 24.71 -3.85 -7.04
C VAL A 373 23.26 -3.98 -7.48
N LEU A 374 22.35 -3.99 -6.53
CA LEU A 374 20.90 -3.97 -6.74
C LEU A 374 20.34 -2.62 -6.29
N VAL A 375 19.55 -2.02 -7.17
CA VAL A 375 18.69 -0.87 -6.87
C VAL A 375 17.24 -1.30 -7.05
N ASP A 376 16.65 -1.85 -5.98
CA ASP A 376 15.19 -2.03 -5.90
C ASP A 376 14.54 -0.72 -5.49
N ALA A 377 14.36 0.15 -6.48
CA ALA A 377 14.21 1.57 -6.22
C ALA A 377 12.86 1.90 -5.56
N PRO A 378 12.81 2.92 -4.67
CA PRO A 378 11.55 3.43 -4.14
C PRO A 378 10.66 3.89 -5.30
N CYS A 379 9.50 3.25 -5.43
CA CYS A 379 8.61 3.36 -6.59
C CYS A 379 7.19 3.78 -6.17
N SER A 380 6.36 4.16 -7.15
CA SER A 380 4.94 4.49 -6.92
C SER A 380 4.13 3.31 -6.37
N GLY A 381 4.57 2.08 -6.67
CA GLY A 381 3.92 0.82 -6.27
C GLY A 381 2.69 0.50 -7.12
N LEU A 382 2.53 1.13 -8.28
CA LEU A 382 1.38 0.91 -9.16
C LEU A 382 1.35 -0.49 -9.80
N GLY A 383 2.42 -1.28 -9.69
CA GLY A 383 2.43 -2.68 -10.09
C GLY A 383 1.84 -3.64 -9.05
N VAL A 384 1.70 -3.22 -7.78
CA VAL A 384 1.28 -4.10 -6.66
C VAL A 384 -0.17 -3.84 -6.20
N LEU A 385 -1.01 -3.23 -7.06
CA LEU A 385 -2.35 -2.74 -6.70
C LEU A 385 -3.31 -3.84 -6.20
N ARG A 386 -3.11 -5.09 -6.59
CA ARG A 386 -3.89 -6.23 -6.09
C ARG A 386 -3.67 -6.46 -4.59
N ARG A 387 -2.44 -6.25 -4.11
CA ARG A 387 -2.05 -6.40 -2.69
C ARG A 387 -2.24 -5.10 -1.93
N ARG A 388 -2.08 -3.97 -2.62
CA ARG A 388 -2.08 -2.61 -2.07
C ARG A 388 -3.09 -1.73 -2.81
N PRO A 389 -4.40 -2.04 -2.71
CA PRO A 389 -5.45 -1.32 -3.44
C PRO A 389 -5.59 0.13 -3.00
N ASP A 390 -5.01 0.51 -1.85
CA ASP A 390 -4.95 1.89 -1.37
C ASP A 390 -4.08 2.80 -2.25
N LEU A 391 -3.04 2.25 -2.90
CA LEU A 391 -2.03 3.06 -3.59
C LEU A 391 -2.59 3.84 -4.79
N ARG A 392 -3.49 3.24 -5.59
CA ARG A 392 -4.11 3.91 -6.75
C ARG A 392 -4.87 5.19 -6.37
N TRP A 393 -5.39 5.31 -5.14
CA TRP A 393 -6.15 6.48 -4.71
C TRP A 393 -5.31 7.54 -4.00
N ARG A 394 -4.07 7.19 -3.64
CA ARG A 394 -3.15 8.06 -2.91
C ARG A 394 -2.12 8.71 -3.80
N LYS A 395 -1.76 8.03 -4.89
CA LYS A 395 -0.77 8.51 -5.84
C LYS A 395 -1.36 9.59 -6.72
N ARG A 396 -0.55 10.62 -6.97
CA ARG A 396 -0.82 11.67 -7.95
C ARG A 396 0.18 11.59 -9.11
N PRO A 397 -0.20 12.03 -10.32
CA PRO A 397 0.69 12.02 -11.48
C PRO A 397 2.04 12.70 -11.23
N GLU A 398 2.07 13.80 -10.49
CA GLU A 398 3.29 14.58 -10.23
C GLU A 398 4.31 13.83 -9.36
N GLU A 399 3.86 12.87 -8.55
CA GLU A 399 4.76 12.03 -7.74
C GLU A 399 5.60 11.09 -8.61
N LEU A 400 5.14 10.70 -9.80
CA LEU A 400 5.89 9.81 -10.69
C LEU A 400 7.21 10.46 -11.11
N THR A 401 7.17 11.75 -11.49
CA THR A 401 8.35 12.51 -11.89
C THR A 401 9.34 12.71 -10.73
N ALA A 402 8.83 13.01 -9.52
CA ALA A 402 9.69 13.17 -8.35
C ALA A 402 10.38 11.85 -7.95
N LEU A 403 9.67 10.72 -8.06
CA LEU A 403 10.24 9.39 -7.83
C LEU A 403 11.28 9.03 -8.90
N ALA A 404 10.99 9.29 -10.18
CA ALA A 404 11.93 9.08 -11.28
C ALA A 404 13.26 9.81 -11.07
N ALA A 405 13.21 11.07 -10.61
CA ALA A 405 14.40 11.84 -10.29
C ALA A 405 15.25 11.18 -9.18
N LEU A 406 14.61 10.81 -8.07
CA LEU A 406 15.27 10.09 -6.97
C LEU A 406 15.87 8.75 -7.44
N GLN A 407 15.14 8.02 -8.28
CA GLN A 407 15.61 6.75 -8.85
C GLN A 407 16.85 6.95 -9.72
N GLY A 408 16.92 8.02 -10.51
CA GLY A 408 18.10 8.40 -11.27
C GLY A 408 19.32 8.71 -10.39
N GLU A 409 19.12 9.46 -9.30
CA GLU A 409 20.19 9.74 -8.31
C GLU A 409 20.72 8.46 -7.65
N LEU A 410 19.82 7.55 -7.26
CA LEU A 410 20.19 6.25 -6.69
C LEU A 410 20.94 5.38 -7.70
N LEU A 411 20.51 5.38 -8.96
CA LEU A 411 21.16 4.60 -10.01
C LEU A 411 22.57 5.15 -10.32
N ALA A 412 22.75 6.47 -10.29
CA ALA A 412 24.06 7.10 -10.42
C ALA A 412 25.00 6.72 -9.25
N ALA A 413 24.51 6.72 -8.01
CA ALA A 413 25.28 6.27 -6.86
C ALA A 413 25.63 4.76 -6.94
N ALA A 414 24.68 3.93 -7.37
CA ALA A 414 24.90 2.51 -7.57
C ALA A 414 25.98 2.21 -8.63
N ALA A 415 26.07 3.05 -9.65
CA ALA A 415 27.07 2.92 -10.71
C ALA A 415 28.52 3.18 -10.21
N GLU A 416 28.70 4.07 -9.25
CA GLU A 416 29.99 4.27 -8.54
C GLU A 416 30.34 3.10 -7.62
N LEU A 417 29.32 2.48 -7.02
CA LEU A 417 29.46 1.27 -6.20
C LEU A 417 29.65 0.00 -7.03
N THR A 418 29.50 0.05 -8.35
CA THR A 418 29.72 -1.11 -9.21
C THR A 418 31.15 -1.12 -9.70
N ARG A 419 31.90 -2.20 -9.43
CA ARG A 419 33.28 -2.34 -9.93
C ARG A 419 33.30 -2.46 -11.47
N PRO A 420 34.43 -2.16 -12.14
CA PRO A 420 34.61 -2.51 -13.55
C PRO A 420 34.32 -4.00 -13.80
N GLY A 421 33.53 -4.29 -14.84
CA GLY A 421 33.06 -5.65 -15.13
C GLY A 421 31.92 -6.14 -14.23
N GLY A 422 31.52 -5.36 -13.22
CA GLY A 422 30.45 -5.69 -12.29
C GLY A 422 29.04 -5.53 -12.89
N THR A 423 28.06 -6.12 -12.21
CA THR A 423 26.65 -6.10 -12.62
C THR A 423 25.85 -5.11 -11.78
N LEU A 424 25.03 -4.28 -12.42
CA LEU A 424 24.05 -3.42 -11.78
C LEU A 424 22.65 -3.83 -12.23
N VAL A 425 21.76 -4.17 -11.30
CA VAL A 425 20.33 -4.37 -11.60
C VAL A 425 19.52 -3.25 -11.01
N TYR A 426 18.68 -2.66 -11.85
CA TYR A 426 17.64 -1.72 -11.48
C TYR A 426 16.29 -2.43 -11.56
N SER A 427 15.50 -2.37 -10.49
CA SER A 427 14.15 -2.92 -10.50
C SER A 427 13.17 -1.98 -9.82
N THR A 428 11.92 -1.98 -10.31
CA THR A 428 10.82 -1.26 -9.67
C THR A 428 9.54 -2.08 -9.67
N CYS A 429 8.71 -1.81 -8.67
CA CYS A 429 7.38 -2.37 -8.44
C CYS A 429 6.25 -1.62 -9.17
N THR A 430 6.57 -1.05 -10.33
CA THR A 430 5.69 -0.23 -11.16
C THR A 430 5.89 -0.60 -12.62
N THR A 431 4.91 -0.25 -13.45
CA THR A 431 5.03 -0.40 -14.90
C THR A 431 5.02 0.95 -15.60
N GLU A 432 4.96 2.08 -14.87
CA GLU A 432 4.90 3.41 -15.48
C GLU A 432 6.25 3.78 -16.13
N PRO A 433 6.27 4.24 -17.40
CA PRO A 433 7.50 4.53 -18.15
C PRO A 433 8.47 5.47 -17.43
N GLU A 434 7.94 6.51 -16.77
CA GLU A 434 8.69 7.53 -16.06
C GLU A 434 9.59 6.93 -14.95
N GLU A 435 9.18 5.82 -14.36
CA GLU A 435 9.90 5.11 -13.28
C GLU A 435 10.52 3.79 -13.75
N THR A 436 10.62 3.59 -15.07
CA THR A 436 11.11 2.32 -15.64
C THR A 436 12.11 2.58 -16.76
N THR A 437 11.67 2.51 -18.01
CA THR A 437 12.53 2.64 -19.19
C THR A 437 13.13 4.02 -19.33
N GLU A 438 12.39 5.08 -18.98
CA GLU A 438 12.89 6.46 -19.09
C GLU A 438 14.07 6.74 -18.14
N VAL A 439 14.04 6.17 -16.92
CA VAL A 439 15.15 6.26 -15.95
C VAL A 439 16.39 5.56 -16.51
N VAL A 440 16.23 4.33 -17.01
CA VAL A 440 17.36 3.56 -17.55
C VAL A 440 17.93 4.21 -18.80
N GLU A 441 17.08 4.75 -19.68
CA GLU A 441 17.52 5.44 -20.87
C GLU A 441 18.29 6.71 -20.53
N ALA A 442 17.79 7.53 -19.60
CA ALA A 442 18.48 8.72 -19.12
C ALA A 442 19.84 8.37 -18.50
N PHE A 443 19.90 7.31 -17.69
CA PHE A 443 21.14 6.80 -17.10
C PHE A 443 22.16 6.41 -18.18
N LEU A 444 21.77 5.58 -19.15
CA LEU A 444 22.66 5.12 -20.22
C LEU A 444 23.15 6.26 -21.12
N ARG A 445 22.35 7.31 -21.34
CA ARG A 445 22.80 8.53 -22.04
C ARG A 445 23.89 9.27 -21.26
N SER A 446 23.89 9.19 -19.93
CA SER A 446 24.87 9.86 -19.06
C SER A 446 26.09 8.99 -18.69
N ARG A 447 26.04 7.67 -18.94
CA ARG A 447 27.04 6.69 -18.49
C ARG A 447 27.50 5.79 -19.62
N ALA A 448 28.53 6.25 -20.35
CA ALA A 448 29.14 5.49 -21.44
C ALA A 448 29.90 4.23 -20.97
N ASP A 449 30.20 4.14 -19.68
CA ASP A 449 30.82 2.98 -19.03
C ASP A 449 29.83 1.85 -18.71
N PHE A 450 28.55 2.00 -19.06
CA PHE A 450 27.53 0.96 -18.87
C PHE A 450 26.85 0.57 -20.18
N VAL A 451 26.53 -0.72 -20.29
CA VAL A 451 25.73 -1.29 -21.39
C VAL A 451 24.58 -2.13 -20.85
N PRO A 452 23.40 -2.12 -21.50
CA PRO A 452 22.31 -3.02 -21.14
C PRO A 452 22.64 -4.46 -21.52
N GLU A 453 22.43 -5.39 -20.60
CA GLU A 453 22.46 -6.84 -20.84
C GLU A 453 21.01 -7.33 -20.85
N VAL A 454 20.41 -7.45 -22.05
CA VAL A 454 19.07 -8.03 -22.18
C VAL A 454 19.16 -9.53 -21.97
N LEU A 455 18.73 -9.99 -20.80
CA LEU A 455 18.63 -11.41 -20.52
C LEU A 455 17.44 -12.00 -21.30
N PRO A 456 17.60 -13.15 -21.98
CA PRO A 456 16.51 -13.83 -22.66
C PRO A 456 15.62 -14.54 -21.64
N LEU A 457 14.94 -13.76 -20.82
CA LEU A 457 14.00 -14.27 -19.85
C LEU A 457 12.66 -14.45 -20.58
N ARG A 458 12.32 -15.70 -20.91
CA ARG A 458 11.03 -16.07 -21.54
C ARG A 458 9.84 -15.60 -20.70
N GLU A 459 10.09 -15.31 -19.44
CA GLU A 459 9.14 -14.94 -18.41
C GLU A 459 8.67 -13.48 -18.49
N PHE A 460 9.32 -12.64 -19.32
CA PHE A 460 9.05 -11.20 -19.40
C PHE A 460 8.50 -10.79 -20.75
N VAL A 461 7.74 -9.68 -20.74
CA VAL A 461 7.56 -8.88 -21.95
C VAL A 461 8.87 -8.13 -22.19
N PRO A 462 9.65 -8.46 -23.23
CA PRO A 462 10.96 -7.87 -23.44
C PRO A 462 10.86 -6.40 -23.77
N ASP A 463 11.85 -5.64 -23.31
CA ASP A 463 12.08 -4.25 -23.66
C ASP A 463 13.55 -4.07 -24.10
N ARG A 464 13.88 -2.91 -24.68
CA ARG A 464 15.25 -2.56 -25.11
C ARG A 464 16.29 -2.68 -24.00
N PHE A 465 15.92 -2.48 -22.74
CA PHE A 465 16.88 -2.46 -21.61
C PHE A 465 16.71 -3.62 -20.60
N GLY A 466 15.67 -4.43 -20.76
CA GLY A 466 15.26 -5.40 -19.75
C GLY A 466 13.90 -6.00 -20.08
N GLY A 467 13.01 -6.06 -19.09
CA GLY A 467 11.67 -6.59 -19.31
C GLY A 467 10.64 -6.20 -18.25
N TYR A 468 9.37 -6.35 -18.63
CA TYR A 468 8.22 -6.09 -17.78
C TYR A 468 7.51 -7.38 -17.39
N LEU A 469 7.01 -7.40 -16.16
CA LEU A 469 5.96 -8.28 -15.69
C LEU A 469 4.69 -7.45 -15.50
N TYR A 470 3.57 -8.06 -15.86
CA TYR A 470 2.24 -7.49 -15.78
C TYR A 470 1.28 -8.45 -15.09
N PRO A 471 0.42 -7.97 -14.17
CA PRO A 471 -0.52 -8.83 -13.46
C PRO A 471 -1.44 -9.64 -14.36
N HIS A 472 -2.00 -9.02 -15.40
CA HIS A 472 -2.96 -9.68 -16.31
C HIS A 472 -2.31 -10.65 -17.29
N ARG A 473 -1.00 -10.52 -17.57
CA ARG A 473 -0.27 -11.42 -18.47
C ARG A 473 0.41 -12.58 -17.74
N HIS A 474 0.92 -12.33 -16.53
CA HIS A 474 1.80 -13.27 -15.83
C HIS A 474 1.24 -13.80 -14.51
N GLY A 475 0.16 -13.21 -13.97
CA GLY A 475 -0.40 -13.59 -12.66
C GLY A 475 0.45 -13.20 -11.45
N THR A 476 1.53 -12.43 -11.67
CA THR A 476 2.40 -11.85 -10.63
C THR A 476 1.97 -10.43 -10.28
N ASP A 477 2.72 -9.75 -9.40
CA ASP A 477 2.65 -8.29 -9.36
C ASP A 477 3.36 -7.69 -10.60
N GLY A 478 3.08 -6.43 -10.91
CA GLY A 478 3.74 -5.68 -11.97
C GLY A 478 5.15 -5.23 -11.57
N PHE A 479 6.12 -5.52 -12.42
CA PHE A 479 7.53 -5.21 -12.20
C PHE A 479 8.21 -4.77 -13.49
N PHE A 480 9.25 -3.97 -13.34
CA PHE A 480 10.26 -3.74 -14.38
C PHE A 480 11.62 -4.13 -13.83
N ILE A 481 12.44 -4.78 -14.66
CA ILE A 481 13.80 -5.18 -14.29
C ILE A 481 14.74 -4.92 -15.47
N ALA A 482 15.81 -4.18 -15.21
CA ALA A 482 16.88 -3.91 -16.16
C ALA A 482 18.22 -4.36 -15.58
N ARG A 483 19.02 -5.07 -16.39
CA ARG A 483 20.38 -5.50 -16.04
C ARG A 483 21.38 -4.72 -16.87
N LEU A 484 22.36 -4.13 -16.19
CA LEU A 484 23.38 -3.28 -16.77
C LEU A 484 24.75 -3.83 -16.38
N ARG A 485 25.69 -3.81 -17.32
CA ARG A 485 27.08 -4.22 -17.11
C ARG A 485 27.97 -2.99 -17.15
N LYS A 486 28.84 -2.83 -16.15
CA LYS A 486 29.92 -1.84 -16.21
C LYS A 486 31.06 -2.40 -17.06
N ILE A 487 31.49 -1.68 -18.08
CA ILE A 487 32.58 -2.10 -18.97
C ILE A 487 33.91 -2.04 -18.20
N ASN A 488 34.82 -2.97 -18.49
CA ASN A 488 36.22 -2.86 -18.08
C ASN A 488 36.87 -1.75 -18.90
N THR A 489 36.90 -0.52 -18.37
CA THR A 489 37.70 0.58 -18.93
C THR A 489 39.15 0.49 -18.52
#